data_AF-A0A519BG84-F1
#
_entry.id   AF-A0A519BG84-F1
#
_cell.length_a   1.000
_cell.length_b   1.000
_cell.length_c   1.000
_cell.angle_alpha   90.00
_cell.angle_beta   90.00
_cell.angle_gamma   90.00
#
_symmetry.space_group_name_H-M   'P 1'
#
loop_
_entity.id
_entity.type
_entity.pdbx_description
1 polymer ?
#
loop_
_entity_poly.entity_id
_entity_poly.type
_entity_poly.pdbx_seq_one_letter_code
_entity_poly.pdbx_strand_id
1 'polypeptide(L)'
;MVLTRHGFVKGKEKSFLQNPKDKPFIGIIGIPPKAVMEDLVKRNAIILSLDMYKVDQLITEPTENILPKAYCAQIKRIIANILAATDYWTEDVVDSVLVGRNPISEIIIEDSEISRCNEMGFVADFIENELKIKLTRVKNNDLERKGDFICKSGIPLDDKFGQIAGYFYRDIEKKKPFRPEYVKPKCAFWGTPPWGDFSLASYFPDETHIYGWTRCVENLTPGDLKLELEFDPDVPTVFFAQSFCPKAGLASYLASKHPRGIFIDMDLGLTRSTVAKLTAFLQLNGVVV
;
A
#
# COMPACT_ATOMS: atom_id res chain seq x y z
N MET A 1 4.24 -35.13 -9.37
CA MET A 1 5.57 -34.49 -9.37
C MET A 1 5.56 -33.53 -10.54
N VAL A 2 5.38 -32.22 -10.28
CA VAL A 2 5.29 -31.20 -11.34
C VAL A 2 6.62 -30.47 -11.38
N LEU A 3 7.20 -30.37 -12.57
CA LEU A 3 8.44 -29.63 -12.82
C LEU A 3 8.11 -28.14 -12.83
N THR A 4 8.73 -27.35 -11.95
CA THR A 4 8.83 -25.89 -12.13
C THR A 4 10.31 -25.49 -12.23
N ARG A 5 10.58 -24.42 -12.98
CA ARG A 5 11.92 -23.99 -13.43
C ARG A 5 12.90 -23.55 -12.32
N HIS A 6 12.53 -23.61 -11.04
CA HIS A 6 13.31 -23.01 -9.95
C HIS A 6 13.55 -23.92 -8.73
N GLY A 7 13.74 -25.23 -8.95
CA GLY A 7 14.33 -26.09 -7.94
C GLY A 7 13.42 -26.41 -6.75
N PHE A 8 13.81 -27.43 -6.00
CA PHE A 8 12.99 -28.07 -4.97
C PHE A 8 12.70 -27.13 -3.78
N VAL A 9 11.43 -26.76 -3.58
CA VAL A 9 10.94 -26.31 -2.27
C VAL A 9 10.26 -27.50 -1.59
N LYS A 10 10.98 -28.12 -0.66
CA LYS A 10 10.45 -29.17 0.23
C LYS A 10 9.86 -28.49 1.46
N GLY A 11 8.58 -28.15 1.41
CA GLY A 11 7.82 -27.63 2.54
C GLY A 11 6.34 -27.82 2.30
N LYS A 12 5.61 -28.39 3.26
CA LYS A 12 4.15 -28.49 3.20
C LYS A 12 3.55 -27.08 3.26
N GLU A 13 3.34 -26.44 2.12
CA GLU A 13 2.49 -25.27 2.04
C GLU A 13 1.06 -25.68 2.40
N LYS A 14 0.62 -25.30 3.60
CA LYS A 14 -0.80 -25.26 3.91
C LYS A 14 -1.41 -24.25 2.93
N SER A 15 -2.29 -24.70 2.05
CA SER A 15 -3.05 -23.83 1.14
C SER A 15 -3.67 -22.69 1.96
N PHE A 16 -3.16 -21.47 1.81
CA PHE A 16 -3.79 -20.31 2.38
C PHE A 16 -5.10 -20.09 1.61
N LEU A 17 -6.21 -19.91 2.32
CA LEU A 17 -7.53 -19.53 1.79
C LEU A 17 -8.37 -20.66 1.11
N GLN A 18 -8.74 -21.71 1.84
CA GLN A 18 -10.04 -22.35 1.54
C GLN A 18 -11.15 -21.41 2.04
N ASN A 19 -11.88 -20.76 1.13
CA ASN A 19 -13.04 -19.94 1.49
C ASN A 19 -14.20 -20.87 1.89
N PRO A 20 -14.84 -20.69 3.07
CA PRO A 20 -16.13 -21.30 3.32
C PRO A 20 -17.11 -20.83 2.23
N LYS A 21 -17.79 -21.75 1.54
CA LYS A 21 -18.67 -21.44 0.39
C LYS A 21 -19.74 -20.37 0.67
N ASP A 22 -20.01 -20.07 1.95
CA ASP A 22 -21.11 -19.23 2.40
C ASP A 22 -20.69 -17.80 2.80
N LYS A 23 -19.39 -17.44 2.74
CA LYS A 23 -18.92 -16.10 3.11
C LYS A 23 -18.67 -15.22 1.89
N PRO A 24 -19.15 -13.95 1.86
CA PRO A 24 -18.80 -13.00 0.81
C PRO A 24 -17.29 -12.80 0.74
N PHE A 25 -16.71 -12.86 -0.46
CA PHE A 25 -15.30 -12.56 -0.71
C PHE A 25 -15.20 -11.24 -1.46
N ILE A 26 -14.61 -10.22 -0.81
CA ILE A 26 -14.71 -8.83 -1.20
C ILE A 26 -13.31 -8.26 -1.46
N GLY A 27 -13.09 -7.71 -2.64
CA GLY A 27 -11.89 -6.94 -2.96
C GLY A 27 -12.04 -5.51 -2.46
N ILE A 28 -11.02 -4.95 -1.82
CA ILE A 28 -11.00 -3.54 -1.40
C ILE A 28 -9.79 -2.84 -2.00
N ILE A 29 -10.01 -1.65 -2.54
CA ILE A 29 -8.99 -0.71 -2.98
C ILE A 29 -9.19 0.57 -2.19
N GLY A 30 -8.15 1.09 -1.53
CA GLY A 30 -8.31 2.20 -0.61
C GLY A 30 -8.75 1.78 0.78
N ILE A 31 -9.16 2.81 1.52
CA ILE A 31 -9.67 2.65 2.87
C ILE A 31 -11.11 3.12 2.82
N PRO A 32 -12.07 2.21 2.66
CA PRO A 32 -13.47 2.57 2.68
C PRO A 32 -13.85 3.30 3.98
N PRO A 33 -14.94 4.09 3.97
CA PRO A 33 -15.47 4.69 5.18
C PRO A 33 -15.72 3.65 6.27
N LYS A 34 -15.64 4.08 7.54
CA LYS A 34 -15.91 3.25 8.71
C LYS A 34 -17.26 2.51 8.60
N ALA A 35 -18.30 3.20 8.13
CA ALA A 35 -19.63 2.59 7.97
C ALA A 35 -19.63 1.40 6.98
N VAL A 36 -18.84 1.48 5.90
CA VAL A 36 -18.67 0.40 4.94
C VAL A 36 -17.88 -0.75 5.57
N MET A 37 -16.79 -0.43 6.27
CA MET A 37 -16.01 -1.45 6.97
C MET A 37 -16.83 -2.18 8.05
N GLU A 38 -17.66 -1.47 8.81
CA GLU A 38 -18.58 -2.05 9.79
C GLU A 38 -19.65 -2.95 9.15
N ASP A 39 -20.16 -2.59 7.97
CA ASP A 39 -21.08 -3.46 7.22
C ASP A 39 -20.40 -4.76 6.77
N LEU A 40 -19.20 -4.68 6.21
CA LEU A 40 -18.43 -5.86 5.79
C LEU A 40 -18.14 -6.80 6.96
N VAL A 41 -17.84 -6.24 8.13
CA VAL A 41 -17.69 -6.99 9.38
C VAL A 41 -18.98 -7.69 9.77
N LYS A 42 -20.12 -6.99 9.78
CA LYS A 42 -21.44 -7.58 10.08
C LYS A 42 -21.82 -8.70 9.10
N ARG A 43 -21.42 -8.57 7.84
CA ARG A 43 -21.58 -9.59 6.78
C ARG A 43 -20.62 -10.77 6.94
N ASN A 44 -19.71 -10.75 7.92
CA ASN A 44 -18.66 -11.75 8.11
C ASN A 44 -17.85 -11.98 6.82
N ALA A 45 -17.64 -10.90 6.07
CA ALA A 45 -16.98 -10.94 4.77
C ALA A 45 -15.48 -11.27 4.91
N ILE A 46 -14.95 -12.00 3.95
CA ILE A 46 -13.51 -12.15 3.77
C ILE A 46 -13.04 -11.03 2.87
N ILE A 47 -12.15 -10.20 3.38
CA ILE A 47 -11.65 -9.02 2.67
C ILE A 47 -10.29 -9.34 2.05
N LEU A 48 -10.12 -8.92 0.79
CA LEU A 48 -8.88 -8.88 0.05
C LEU A 48 -8.51 -7.44 -0.32
N SER A 49 -7.58 -6.81 0.41
CA SER A 49 -6.95 -5.57 -0.06
C SER A 49 -6.14 -5.79 -1.35
N LEU A 50 -6.67 -5.26 -2.44
CA LEU A 50 -6.10 -5.24 -3.79
C LEU A 50 -5.00 -4.18 -3.93
N ASP A 51 -4.83 -3.30 -2.94
CA ASP A 51 -3.63 -2.47 -2.83
C ASP A 51 -2.38 -3.28 -2.52
N MET A 52 -2.57 -4.38 -1.77
CA MET A 52 -1.50 -5.13 -1.12
C MET A 52 -1.31 -6.55 -1.58
N TYR A 53 -2.30 -7.11 -2.26
CA TYR A 53 -2.16 -8.40 -2.90
C TYR A 53 -0.92 -8.38 -3.81
N LYS A 54 -0.07 -9.40 -3.68
CA LYS A 54 1.11 -9.57 -4.52
C LYS A 54 0.84 -10.82 -5.35
N VAL A 55 0.45 -10.62 -6.59
CA VAL A 55 0.68 -11.66 -7.60
C VAL A 55 2.20 -11.74 -7.74
N ASP A 56 2.77 -12.92 -7.53
CA ASP A 56 4.21 -13.11 -7.64
C ASP A 56 4.69 -12.64 -9.01
N GLN A 57 5.70 -11.77 -8.98
CA GLN A 57 6.19 -10.94 -10.07
C GLN A 57 5.26 -9.75 -10.38
N LEU A 58 5.87 -8.57 -10.43
CA LEU A 58 5.35 -7.39 -11.12
C LEU A 58 5.03 -7.80 -12.55
N ILE A 59 3.82 -8.29 -12.77
CA ILE A 59 3.25 -8.54 -14.08
C ILE A 59 2.98 -7.14 -14.67
N THR A 60 4.06 -6.47 -15.11
CA THR A 60 3.98 -5.16 -15.76
C THR A 60 3.54 -5.31 -17.21
N GLU A 61 3.91 -6.40 -17.89
CA GLU A 61 3.64 -6.59 -19.33
C GLU A 61 2.16 -6.47 -19.72
N PRO A 62 1.17 -7.05 -19.02
CA PRO A 62 -0.23 -6.86 -19.36
C PRO A 62 -0.73 -5.46 -19.00
N THR A 63 -0.25 -4.88 -17.89
CA THR A 63 -0.69 -3.55 -17.47
C THR A 63 -0.17 -2.45 -18.39
N GLU A 64 0.99 -2.61 -19.03
CA GLU A 64 1.54 -1.64 -19.98
C GLU A 64 0.73 -1.53 -21.27
N ASN A 65 -0.04 -2.57 -21.62
CA ASN A 65 -0.97 -2.56 -22.75
C ASN A 65 -2.35 -1.98 -22.38
N ILE A 66 -2.62 -1.79 -21.09
CA ILE A 66 -3.90 -1.35 -20.54
C ILE A 66 -3.80 0.11 -20.08
N LEU A 67 -2.72 0.45 -19.38
CA LEU A 67 -2.44 1.76 -18.83
C LEU A 67 -1.17 2.36 -19.43
N PRO A 68 -1.13 3.68 -19.68
CA PRO A 68 0.08 4.39 -20.02
C PRO A 68 1.23 4.16 -19.02
N LYS A 69 2.47 4.16 -19.53
CA LYS A 69 3.68 4.04 -18.69
C LYS A 69 3.78 5.10 -17.59
N ALA A 70 3.17 6.26 -17.82
CA ALA A 70 3.15 7.40 -16.90
C ALA A 70 2.14 7.27 -15.74
N TYR A 71 1.64 6.07 -15.42
CA TYR A 71 0.93 5.79 -14.17
C TYR A 71 1.88 5.33 -13.07
N CYS A 72 1.59 5.72 -11.82
CA CYS A 72 2.40 5.29 -10.68
C CYS A 72 2.31 3.77 -10.44
N ALA A 73 3.34 3.22 -9.79
CA ALA A 73 3.46 1.79 -9.52
C ALA A 73 2.25 1.19 -8.76
N GLN A 74 1.64 1.97 -7.87
CA GLN A 74 0.48 1.50 -7.10
C GLN A 74 -0.74 1.22 -7.99
N ILE A 75 -1.03 2.11 -8.93
CA ILE A 75 -2.17 1.95 -9.85
C ILE A 75 -1.97 0.74 -10.75
N LYS A 76 -0.77 0.60 -11.32
CA LYS A 76 -0.41 -0.57 -12.14
C LYS A 76 -0.62 -1.87 -11.34
N ARG A 77 -0.18 -1.89 -10.08
CA ARG A 77 -0.39 -3.06 -9.21
C ARG A 77 -1.86 -3.33 -8.91
N ILE A 78 -2.66 -2.31 -8.61
CA ILE A 78 -4.09 -2.47 -8.38
C ILE A 78 -4.77 -3.13 -9.59
N ILE A 79 -4.48 -2.66 -10.81
CA ILE A 79 -5.02 -3.29 -12.03
C ILE A 79 -4.57 -4.75 -12.15
N ALA A 80 -3.27 -5.03 -11.98
CA ALA A 80 -2.76 -6.40 -12.04
C ALA A 80 -3.48 -7.33 -11.04
N ASN A 81 -3.71 -6.84 -9.82
CA ASN A 81 -4.39 -7.57 -8.76
C ASN A 81 -5.88 -7.81 -9.05
N ILE A 82 -6.58 -6.82 -9.61
CA ILE A 82 -7.96 -6.97 -10.06
C ILE A 82 -8.02 -8.08 -11.11
N LEU A 83 -7.21 -7.98 -12.18
CA LEU A 83 -7.22 -8.95 -13.28
C LEU A 83 -6.92 -10.37 -12.79
N ALA A 84 -5.97 -10.51 -11.87
CA ALA A 84 -5.63 -11.80 -11.26
C ALA A 84 -6.73 -12.37 -10.38
N ALA A 85 -7.54 -11.53 -9.73
CA ALA A 85 -8.58 -11.96 -8.80
C ALA A 85 -9.98 -12.11 -9.42
N THR A 86 -10.18 -11.63 -10.66
CA THR A 86 -11.45 -11.70 -11.40
C THR A 86 -11.40 -12.65 -12.61
N ASP A 87 -10.52 -13.66 -12.61
CA ASP A 87 -10.39 -14.68 -13.67
C ASP A 87 -10.12 -14.15 -15.09
N TYR A 88 -9.48 -12.99 -15.24
CA TYR A 88 -9.08 -12.47 -16.57
C TYR A 88 -7.85 -13.19 -17.16
N TRP A 89 -7.33 -14.20 -16.45
CA TRP A 89 -6.20 -15.02 -16.86
C TRP A 89 -6.69 -16.39 -17.34
N THR A 90 -6.41 -16.67 -18.61
CA THR A 90 -6.63 -17.95 -19.28
C THR A 90 -5.96 -19.11 -18.54
N GLU A 91 -6.45 -20.33 -18.77
CA GLU A 91 -6.20 -21.60 -18.06
C GLU A 91 -4.73 -21.98 -17.75
N ASP A 92 -3.73 -21.27 -18.29
CA ASP A 92 -2.32 -21.63 -18.23
C ASP A 92 -1.53 -21.06 -17.02
N VAL A 93 -2.08 -20.16 -16.21
CA VAL A 93 -1.35 -19.51 -15.08
C VAL A 93 -1.77 -20.05 -13.70
N VAL A 94 -2.71 -21.01 -13.65
CA VAL A 94 -3.42 -21.38 -12.41
C VAL A 94 -2.69 -22.42 -11.53
N ASP A 95 -1.43 -22.74 -11.80
CA ASP A 95 -0.74 -23.80 -11.06
C ASP A 95 0.12 -23.35 -9.86
N SER A 96 0.23 -22.06 -9.55
CA SER A 96 1.12 -21.67 -8.42
C SER A 96 0.70 -20.52 -7.50
N VAL A 97 -0.45 -19.86 -7.64
CA VAL A 97 -0.82 -18.78 -6.68
C VAL A 97 -2.30 -18.83 -6.29
N LEU A 98 -2.59 -19.62 -5.24
CA LEU A 98 -3.51 -19.28 -4.15
C LEU A 98 -4.89 -18.65 -4.48
N VAL A 99 -5.62 -19.15 -5.48
CA VAL A 99 -7.08 -18.90 -5.58
C VAL A 99 -7.82 -20.23 -5.57
N GLY A 100 -8.14 -20.69 -4.37
CA GLY A 100 -9.10 -21.76 -4.17
C GLY A 100 -10.50 -21.32 -4.58
N ARG A 101 -10.82 -21.40 -5.88
CA ARG A 101 -12.17 -21.55 -6.47
C ARG A 101 -13.31 -20.65 -5.94
N ASN A 102 -13.05 -19.42 -5.50
CA ASN A 102 -14.13 -18.45 -5.32
C ASN A 102 -13.70 -17.09 -5.88
N PRO A 103 -14.27 -16.64 -7.02
CA PRO A 103 -13.98 -15.32 -7.55
C PRO A 103 -14.41 -14.26 -6.54
N ILE A 104 -13.74 -13.10 -6.56
CA ILE A 104 -14.22 -11.94 -5.80
C ILE A 104 -15.66 -11.63 -6.22
N SER A 105 -16.56 -11.59 -5.23
CA SER A 105 -17.99 -11.36 -5.45
C SER A 105 -18.34 -9.88 -5.63
N GLU A 106 -17.51 -8.99 -5.10
CA GLU A 106 -17.69 -7.54 -5.14
C GLU A 106 -16.32 -6.86 -4.95
N ILE A 107 -16.05 -5.79 -5.71
CA ILE A 107 -14.88 -4.94 -5.52
C ILE A 107 -15.37 -3.57 -5.05
N ILE A 108 -14.92 -3.16 -3.87
CA ILE A 108 -15.16 -1.83 -3.32
C ILE A 108 -13.92 -0.98 -3.59
N ILE A 109 -14.11 0.16 -4.25
CA ILE A 109 -13.05 1.12 -4.51
C ILE A 109 -13.33 2.43 -3.77
N GLU A 110 -12.35 2.87 -2.99
CA GLU A 110 -12.34 4.21 -2.43
C GLU A 110 -11.52 5.13 -3.34
N ASP A 111 -12.23 6.03 -4.02
CA ASP A 111 -11.68 6.85 -5.12
C ASP A 111 -11.76 8.35 -4.84
N SER A 112 -11.92 8.76 -3.58
CA SER A 112 -11.97 10.18 -3.28
C SER A 112 -10.64 10.86 -3.58
N GLU A 113 -10.74 12.03 -4.21
CA GLU A 113 -9.59 12.85 -4.61
C GLU A 113 -8.73 13.25 -3.39
N ILE A 114 -9.37 13.42 -2.23
CA ILE A 114 -8.74 13.92 -1.01
C ILE A 114 -7.99 12.79 -0.28
N SER A 115 -8.63 11.63 -0.09
CA SER A 115 -7.99 10.47 0.55
C SER A 115 -6.97 9.77 -0.36
N ARG A 116 -7.12 9.93 -1.69
CA ARG A 116 -6.28 9.31 -2.71
C ARG A 116 -5.74 10.38 -3.67
N CYS A 117 -5.92 10.16 -4.97
CA CYS A 117 -5.57 11.05 -6.06
C CYS A 117 -6.59 10.86 -7.18
N ASN A 118 -6.74 11.87 -8.04
CA ASN A 118 -7.72 11.84 -9.13
C ASN A 118 -7.47 10.69 -10.13
N GLU A 119 -6.25 10.16 -10.20
CA GLU A 119 -5.94 8.98 -11.00
C GLU A 119 -6.82 7.78 -10.62
N MET A 120 -7.19 7.63 -9.35
CA MET A 120 -8.06 6.52 -8.91
C MET A 120 -9.46 6.62 -9.52
N GLY A 121 -9.99 7.84 -9.67
CA GLY A 121 -11.29 8.07 -10.30
C GLY A 121 -11.28 7.67 -11.78
N PHE A 122 -10.23 8.05 -12.52
CA PHE A 122 -10.06 7.65 -13.92
C PHE A 122 -9.85 6.14 -14.07
N VAL A 123 -9.13 5.53 -13.13
CA VAL A 123 -8.92 4.08 -13.11
C VAL A 123 -10.21 3.32 -12.83
N ALA A 124 -11.05 3.81 -11.91
CA ALA A 124 -12.38 3.25 -11.68
C ALA A 124 -13.24 3.30 -12.95
N ASP A 125 -13.28 4.46 -13.63
CA ASP A 125 -14.00 4.62 -14.89
C ASP A 125 -13.49 3.64 -15.95
N PHE A 126 -12.18 3.47 -16.05
CA PHE A 126 -11.56 2.52 -16.98
C PHE A 126 -11.96 1.07 -16.66
N ILE A 127 -11.91 0.66 -15.39
CA ILE A 127 -12.28 -0.69 -14.96
C ILE A 127 -13.74 -1.00 -15.28
N GLU A 128 -14.65 -0.07 -15.02
CA GLU A 128 -16.08 -0.24 -15.28
C GLU A 128 -16.40 -0.26 -16.78
N ASN A 129 -15.78 0.65 -17.55
CA ASN A 129 -16.13 0.86 -18.95
C ASN A 129 -15.37 -0.05 -19.92
N GLU A 130 -14.09 -0.33 -19.68
CA GLU A 130 -13.25 -1.11 -20.59
C GLU A 130 -13.13 -2.57 -20.15
N LEU A 131 -12.89 -2.80 -18.86
CA LEU A 131 -12.78 -4.17 -18.31
C LEU A 131 -14.14 -4.79 -17.98
N LYS A 132 -15.22 -3.98 -17.99
CA LYS A 132 -16.60 -4.41 -17.66
C LYS A 132 -16.72 -5.05 -16.27
N ILE A 133 -15.83 -4.68 -15.36
CA ILE A 133 -15.85 -5.14 -13.97
C ILE A 133 -16.67 -4.14 -13.15
N LYS A 134 -17.71 -4.64 -12.49
CA LYS A 134 -18.58 -3.80 -11.65
C LYS A 134 -17.84 -3.40 -10.36
N LEU A 135 -17.83 -2.11 -10.05
CA LEU A 135 -17.26 -1.56 -8.83
C LEU A 135 -18.35 -1.00 -7.90
N THR A 136 -18.13 -1.12 -6.60
CA THR A 136 -18.86 -0.34 -5.58
C THR A 136 -17.96 0.84 -5.19
N ARG A 137 -18.25 2.02 -5.75
CA ARG A 137 -17.44 3.24 -5.51
C ARG A 137 -17.88 3.91 -4.20
N VAL A 138 -16.91 4.26 -3.36
CA VAL A 138 -17.13 4.91 -2.06
C VAL A 138 -16.14 6.06 -1.86
N LYS A 139 -16.48 6.99 -0.97
CA LYS A 139 -15.60 8.13 -0.62
C LYS A 139 -15.39 8.18 0.88
N ASN A 140 -14.13 8.18 1.32
CA ASN A 140 -13.81 8.27 2.74
C ASN A 140 -13.53 9.71 3.18
N ASN A 141 -14.47 10.25 3.96
CA ASN A 141 -14.39 11.58 4.57
C ASN A 141 -14.24 11.51 6.10
N ASP A 142 -13.85 10.36 6.64
CA ASP A 142 -13.66 10.18 8.08
C ASP A 142 -12.47 11.02 8.56
N LEU A 143 -12.70 11.85 9.58
CA LEU A 143 -11.69 12.75 10.18
C LEU A 143 -11.48 12.49 11.68
N GLU A 144 -12.16 11.48 12.25
CA GLU A 144 -12.00 11.12 13.66
C GLU A 144 -10.69 10.33 13.86
N ARG A 145 -9.63 11.03 14.28
CA ARG A 145 -8.28 10.47 14.46
C ARG A 145 -8.27 9.33 15.50
N LYS A 146 -7.71 8.16 15.14
CA LYS A 146 -7.61 6.98 16.02
C LYS A 146 -6.23 6.72 16.62
N GLY A 147 -5.21 7.48 16.20
CA GLY A 147 -3.83 7.41 16.64
C GLY A 147 -2.88 6.78 15.60
N ASP A 148 -1.59 7.02 15.80
CA ASP A 148 -0.49 6.68 14.89
C ASP A 148 0.68 5.99 15.65
N PHE A 149 0.36 4.92 16.36
CA PHE A 149 1.26 4.23 17.29
C PHE A 149 2.40 3.48 16.57
N ILE A 150 2.10 2.78 15.48
CA ILE A 150 3.07 2.06 14.65
C ILE A 150 4.00 3.05 13.96
N CYS A 151 3.48 4.14 13.40
CA CYS A 151 4.28 5.21 12.81
C CYS A 151 5.36 5.72 13.77
N LYS A 152 5.07 5.82 15.07
CA LYS A 152 5.97 6.36 16.12
C LYS A 152 6.75 5.30 16.92
N SER A 153 6.67 4.04 16.50
CA SER A 153 7.34 2.91 17.17
C SER A 153 8.77 2.66 16.68
N GLY A 154 9.48 1.72 17.32
CA GLY A 154 10.79 1.21 16.88
C GLY A 154 10.70 -0.09 16.06
N ILE A 155 9.60 -0.33 15.36
CA ILE A 155 9.44 -1.47 14.45
C ILE A 155 10.22 -1.17 13.15
N PRO A 156 10.85 -2.15 12.48
CA PRO A 156 11.47 -1.93 11.17
C PRO A 156 10.52 -1.28 10.16
N LEU A 157 11.04 -0.40 9.30
CA LEU A 157 10.21 0.46 8.45
C LEU A 157 9.35 -0.33 7.43
N ASP A 158 9.87 -1.44 6.90
CA ASP A 158 9.14 -2.36 6.03
C ASP A 158 7.98 -3.05 6.78
N ASP A 159 8.23 -3.52 7.99
CA ASP A 159 7.23 -4.11 8.87
C ASP A 159 6.14 -3.11 9.25
N LYS A 160 6.49 -1.83 9.48
CA LYS A 160 5.49 -0.78 9.71
C LYS A 160 4.57 -0.64 8.51
N PHE A 161 5.12 -0.54 7.29
CA PHE A 161 4.28 -0.46 6.09
C PHE A 161 3.40 -1.71 5.93
N GLY A 162 3.97 -2.89 6.15
CA GLY A 162 3.22 -4.16 6.09
C GLY A 162 2.07 -4.20 7.09
N GLN A 163 2.28 -3.71 8.33
CA GLN A 163 1.22 -3.67 9.34
C GLN A 163 0.17 -2.60 9.02
N ILE A 164 0.59 -1.38 8.68
CA ILE A 164 -0.30 -0.24 8.39
C ILE A 164 -1.16 -0.53 7.15
N ALA A 165 -0.55 -1.02 6.07
CA ALA A 165 -1.27 -1.38 4.87
C ALA A 165 -1.98 -2.74 4.95
N GLY A 166 -1.49 -3.64 5.81
CA GLY A 166 -2.02 -4.99 6.02
C GLY A 166 -3.15 -5.09 7.04
N TYR A 167 -3.55 -3.98 7.69
CA TYR A 167 -4.74 -3.93 8.57
C TYR A 167 -6.02 -4.49 7.92
N PHE A 168 -6.05 -4.61 6.60
CA PHE A 168 -7.24 -5.00 5.83
C PHE A 168 -7.43 -6.51 5.60
N TYR A 169 -6.78 -7.38 6.38
CA TYR A 169 -6.98 -8.84 6.24
C TYR A 169 -7.44 -9.59 7.50
N ARG A 170 -8.60 -10.22 7.31
CA ARG A 170 -9.22 -11.38 8.00
C ARG A 170 -9.74 -11.30 9.43
N ASP A 171 -9.45 -10.29 10.24
CA ASP A 171 -9.98 -10.27 11.62
C ASP A 171 -10.12 -8.83 12.17
N ILE A 172 -10.93 -7.99 11.50
CA ILE A 172 -11.27 -6.65 12.01
C ILE A 172 -11.91 -6.74 13.42
N GLU A 173 -12.57 -7.85 13.74
CA GLU A 173 -13.28 -8.03 15.01
C GLU A 173 -12.41 -8.43 16.21
N LYS A 174 -11.20 -9.00 16.01
CA LYS A 174 -10.56 -9.79 17.08
C LYS A 174 -9.26 -9.28 17.64
N LYS A 175 -8.63 -8.28 17.03
CA LYS A 175 -7.36 -7.74 17.56
C LYS A 175 -7.64 -6.46 18.32
N LYS A 176 -7.36 -6.46 19.63
CA LYS A 176 -7.13 -5.20 20.35
C LYS A 176 -6.16 -4.36 19.52
N PRO A 177 -6.37 -3.03 19.40
CA PRO A 177 -5.47 -2.19 18.63
C PRO A 177 -4.04 -2.41 19.14
N PHE A 178 -3.16 -2.87 18.27
CA PHE A 178 -1.76 -3.08 18.60
C PHE A 178 -1.13 -1.71 18.80
N ARG A 179 -0.62 -1.46 20.00
CA ARG A 179 -0.06 -0.18 20.41
C ARG A 179 1.37 -0.42 20.88
N PRO A 180 2.35 -0.43 19.95
CA PRO A 180 3.75 -0.53 20.32
C PRO A 180 4.19 0.69 21.14
N GLU A 181 5.30 0.55 21.86
CA GLU A 181 5.88 1.64 22.63
C GLU A 181 6.43 2.74 21.71
N TYR A 182 6.30 3.98 22.18
CA TYR A 182 6.87 5.15 21.52
C TYR A 182 8.40 5.13 21.62
N VAL A 183 9.07 5.46 20.52
CA VAL A 183 10.52 5.70 20.51
C VAL A 183 10.82 7.10 20.02
N LYS A 184 11.93 7.69 20.48
CA LYS A 184 12.41 8.97 19.95
C LYS A 184 12.95 8.75 18.53
N PRO A 185 12.55 9.55 17.51
CA PRO A 185 12.99 9.32 16.14
C PRO A 185 14.46 9.67 15.93
N LYS A 186 15.17 8.85 15.15
CA LYS A 186 16.49 9.21 14.58
C LYS A 186 16.37 9.90 13.22
N CYS A 187 15.37 9.49 12.45
CA CYS A 187 14.99 10.10 11.19
C CYS A 187 13.50 9.88 10.93
N ALA A 188 13.02 10.43 9.83
CA ALA A 188 11.63 10.34 9.45
C ALA A 188 11.48 9.98 7.97
N PHE A 189 10.41 9.27 7.67
CA PHE A 189 9.93 8.99 6.34
C PHE A 189 8.57 9.67 6.17
N TRP A 190 8.42 10.50 5.14
CA TRP A 190 7.13 11.09 4.78
C TRP A 190 6.69 10.52 3.44
N GLY A 191 5.45 10.05 3.32
CA GLY A 191 4.87 9.66 2.04
C GLY A 191 4.01 8.40 2.07
N THR A 192 3.79 7.83 0.88
CA THR A 192 3.17 6.50 0.70
C THR A 192 4.22 5.40 0.82
N PRO A 193 3.83 4.13 1.07
CA PRO A 193 4.79 3.03 1.05
C PRO A 193 5.46 2.90 -0.32
N PRO A 194 6.73 2.45 -0.40
CA PRO A 194 7.46 2.29 -1.64
C PRO A 194 6.97 1.04 -2.40
N TRP A 195 5.77 1.09 -2.95
CA TRP A 195 5.08 -0.08 -3.50
C TRP A 195 5.82 -0.79 -4.65
N GLY A 196 6.70 -0.08 -5.37
CA GLY A 196 7.56 -0.70 -6.39
C GLY A 196 8.66 -1.57 -5.79
N ASP A 197 9.27 -1.13 -4.68
CA ASP A 197 10.42 -1.79 -4.09
C ASP A 197 10.54 -1.47 -2.58
N PHE A 198 10.16 -2.42 -1.74
CA PHE A 198 10.23 -2.28 -0.29
C PHE A 198 11.67 -2.33 0.25
N SER A 199 12.66 -2.73 -0.54
CA SER A 199 14.06 -2.73 -0.08
C SER A 199 14.59 -1.31 0.20
N LEU A 200 13.90 -0.25 -0.26
CA LEU A 200 14.17 1.12 0.18
C LEU A 200 14.12 1.25 1.72
N ALA A 201 13.21 0.51 2.36
CA ALA A 201 13.00 0.58 3.80
C ALA A 201 14.20 0.06 4.61
N SER A 202 15.02 -0.85 4.06
CA SER A 202 16.17 -1.40 4.77
C SER A 202 17.34 -0.43 4.94
N TYR A 203 17.28 0.74 4.30
CA TYR A 203 18.27 1.81 4.48
C TYR A 203 17.94 2.73 5.65
N PHE A 204 16.81 2.53 6.31
CA PHE A 204 16.35 3.33 7.44
C PHE A 204 16.57 2.56 8.76
N PRO A 205 16.94 3.25 9.85
CA PRO A 205 16.97 2.63 11.17
C PRO A 205 15.56 2.33 11.70
N ASP A 206 15.45 1.41 12.65
CA ASP A 206 14.16 1.03 13.26
C ASP A 206 13.43 2.21 13.93
N GLU A 207 14.18 3.20 14.44
CA GLU A 207 13.61 4.42 15.02
C GLU A 207 13.22 5.48 13.97
N THR A 208 12.89 5.07 12.74
CA THR A 208 12.32 5.96 11.73
C THR A 208 10.84 6.23 11.97
N HIS A 209 10.45 7.46 12.24
CA HIS A 209 9.03 7.82 12.31
C HIS A 209 8.40 7.99 10.94
N ILE A 210 7.13 7.60 10.79
CA ILE A 210 6.38 7.76 9.54
C ILE A 210 5.44 8.97 9.63
N TYR A 211 5.48 9.82 8.61
CA TYR A 211 4.61 10.96 8.38
C TYR A 211 3.90 10.84 7.02
N GLY A 212 3.07 11.83 6.69
CA GLY A 212 2.36 11.89 5.40
C GLY A 212 1.19 10.92 5.31
N TRP A 213 0.83 10.51 4.08
CA TRP A 213 -0.35 9.68 3.83
C TRP A 213 -0.36 8.36 4.61
N THR A 214 0.78 7.67 4.72
CA THR A 214 0.84 6.39 5.47
C THR A 214 0.41 6.56 6.93
N ARG A 215 0.75 7.68 7.57
CA ARG A 215 0.27 7.99 8.93
C ARG A 215 -1.23 8.25 8.96
N CYS A 216 -1.76 8.90 7.93
CA CYS A 216 -3.19 9.16 7.81
C CYS A 216 -3.99 7.85 7.67
N VAL A 217 -3.41 6.85 7.00
CA VAL A 217 -3.95 5.48 6.90
C VAL A 217 -4.02 4.81 8.27
N GLU A 218 -2.92 4.80 9.03
CA GLU A 218 -2.91 4.20 10.38
C GLU A 218 -3.96 4.87 11.27
N ASN A 219 -4.08 6.19 11.15
CA ASN A 219 -5.01 7.00 11.91
C ASN A 219 -6.48 6.85 11.48
N LEU A 220 -6.75 6.04 10.45
CA LEU A 220 -8.07 5.81 9.82
C LEU A 220 -8.72 7.09 9.26
N THR A 221 -7.89 8.06 8.85
CA THR A 221 -8.32 9.34 8.28
C THR A 221 -7.50 9.67 7.03
N PRO A 222 -7.54 8.85 5.97
CA PRO A 222 -6.64 9.00 4.82
C PRO A 222 -6.76 10.35 4.09
N GLY A 223 -7.89 11.05 4.23
CA GLY A 223 -8.12 12.38 3.68
C GLY A 223 -7.81 13.55 4.63
N ASP A 224 -7.21 13.31 5.80
CA ASP A 224 -6.83 14.38 6.73
C ASP A 224 -5.58 15.13 6.22
N LEU A 225 -5.78 16.10 5.34
CA LEU A 225 -4.71 16.93 4.78
C LEU A 225 -3.93 17.68 5.86
N LYS A 226 -4.57 18.07 6.97
CA LYS A 226 -3.86 18.76 8.06
C LYS A 226 -2.84 17.83 8.69
N LEU A 227 -3.24 16.58 8.96
CA LEU A 227 -2.32 15.56 9.44
C LEU A 227 -1.24 15.25 8.39
N GLU A 228 -1.57 15.15 7.11
CA GLU A 228 -0.59 14.84 6.06
C GLU A 228 0.52 15.92 5.96
N LEU A 229 0.17 17.19 6.20
CA LEU A 229 1.09 18.34 6.17
C LEU A 229 2.03 18.44 7.38
N GLU A 230 1.71 17.76 8.50
CA GLU A 230 2.53 17.80 9.70
C GLU A 230 3.85 17.03 9.50
N PHE A 231 4.98 17.62 9.91
CA PHE A 231 6.29 16.98 10.03
C PHE A 231 7.04 17.56 11.23
N ASP A 232 8.06 16.86 11.73
CA ASP A 232 8.93 17.35 12.81
C ASP A 232 10.19 18.01 12.22
N PRO A 233 10.36 19.35 12.32
CA PRO A 233 11.53 20.05 11.76
C PRO A 233 12.85 19.66 12.46
N ASP A 234 12.78 19.09 13.67
CA ASP A 234 13.92 18.65 14.45
C ASP A 234 14.35 17.21 14.14
N VAL A 235 13.75 16.58 13.12
CA VAL A 235 14.09 15.23 12.68
C VAL A 235 14.45 15.24 11.19
N PRO A 236 15.60 14.70 10.77
CA PRO A 236 15.91 14.62 9.34
C PRO A 236 14.88 13.75 8.63
N THR A 237 14.23 14.31 7.60
CA THR A 237 13.06 13.70 6.96
C THR A 237 13.32 13.41 5.48
N VAL A 238 13.09 12.16 5.07
CA VAL A 238 13.03 11.77 3.66
C VAL A 238 11.58 11.89 3.19
N PHE A 239 11.33 12.84 2.29
CA PHE A 239 10.05 13.03 1.63
C PHE A 239 10.02 12.16 0.37
N PHE A 240 9.39 11.01 0.51
CA PHE A 240 9.27 10.02 -0.55
C PHE A 240 7.99 10.22 -1.36
N ALA A 241 8.10 10.08 -2.68
CA ALA A 241 6.96 9.87 -3.55
C ALA A 241 7.25 8.78 -4.58
N GLN A 242 6.21 8.10 -5.03
CA GLN A 242 6.35 7.28 -6.23
C GLN A 242 6.43 8.18 -7.45
N SER A 243 7.27 7.82 -8.42
CA SER A 243 7.26 8.51 -9.71
C SER A 243 5.86 8.44 -10.32
N PHE A 244 5.47 9.53 -10.98
CA PHE A 244 4.13 9.77 -11.51
C PHE A 244 3.00 9.88 -10.48
N CYS A 245 3.28 9.81 -9.17
CA CYS A 245 2.24 10.08 -8.17
C CYS A 245 2.01 11.60 -8.04
N PRO A 246 0.76 12.10 -8.06
CA PRO A 246 0.47 13.52 -7.85
C PRO A 246 0.95 14.06 -6.49
N LYS A 247 1.11 13.18 -5.49
CA LYS A 247 1.67 13.53 -4.18
C LYS A 247 3.16 13.91 -4.23
N ALA A 248 3.86 13.68 -5.35
CA ALA A 248 5.22 14.17 -5.57
C ALA A 248 5.33 15.70 -5.45
N GLY A 249 4.30 16.44 -5.90
CA GLY A 249 4.25 17.89 -5.74
C GLY A 249 4.24 18.32 -4.26
N LEU A 250 3.43 17.63 -3.43
CA LEU A 250 3.37 17.90 -2.00
C LEU A 250 4.65 17.49 -1.28
N ALA A 251 5.20 16.30 -1.58
CA ALA A 251 6.46 15.81 -1.03
C ALA A 251 7.61 16.79 -1.31
N SER A 252 7.75 17.24 -2.56
CA SER A 252 8.77 18.20 -2.99
C SER A 252 8.59 19.56 -2.30
N TYR A 253 7.35 20.06 -2.21
CA TYR A 253 7.05 21.30 -1.49
C TYR A 253 7.47 21.22 -0.02
N LEU A 254 7.06 20.16 0.70
CA LEU A 254 7.39 20.00 2.12
C LEU A 254 8.91 19.80 2.32
N ALA A 255 9.58 19.04 1.45
CA ALA A 255 11.03 18.90 1.47
C ALA A 255 11.74 20.26 1.34
N SER A 256 11.24 21.16 0.48
CA SER A 256 11.81 22.51 0.30
C SER A 256 11.62 23.43 1.51
N LYS A 257 10.63 23.14 2.36
CA LYS A 257 10.35 23.89 3.59
C LYS A 257 11.06 23.31 4.81
N HIS A 258 11.38 22.03 4.77
CA HIS A 258 11.98 21.33 5.89
C HIS A 258 13.48 21.68 6.02
N PRO A 259 13.98 22.10 7.19
CA PRO A 259 15.38 22.54 7.36
C PRO A 259 16.39 21.43 7.07
N ARG A 260 16.00 20.16 7.32
CA ARG A 260 16.77 18.94 7.04
C ARG A 260 15.97 17.92 6.25
N GLY A 261 15.38 18.35 5.13
CA GLY A 261 14.56 17.50 4.26
C GLY A 261 15.28 17.11 2.98
N ILE A 262 14.98 15.91 2.46
CA ILE A 262 15.33 15.53 1.09
C ILE A 262 14.10 14.98 0.38
N PHE A 263 13.89 15.40 -0.86
CA PHE A 263 12.88 14.79 -1.74
C PHE A 263 13.52 13.64 -2.52
N ILE A 264 12.86 12.47 -2.47
CA ILE A 264 13.26 11.28 -3.22
C ILE A 264 12.03 10.76 -3.95
N ASP A 265 12.16 10.58 -5.26
CA ASP A 265 11.20 9.83 -6.05
C ASP A 265 11.77 8.49 -6.54
N MET A 266 10.87 7.53 -6.72
CA MET A 266 11.21 6.20 -7.22
C MET A 266 10.02 5.62 -7.99
N ASP A 267 10.30 5.02 -9.14
CA ASP A 267 9.29 4.28 -9.90
C ASP A 267 9.19 2.83 -9.39
N LEU A 268 9.46 1.84 -10.25
CA LEU A 268 9.30 0.42 -9.94
C LEU A 268 10.42 -0.16 -9.09
N GLY A 269 11.61 0.46 -9.05
CA GLY A 269 12.77 -0.12 -8.38
C GLY A 269 13.78 0.90 -7.92
N LEU A 270 14.58 0.51 -6.92
CA LEU A 270 15.71 1.31 -6.46
C LEU A 270 16.74 1.50 -7.57
N THR A 271 17.12 2.75 -7.80
CA THR A 271 18.29 3.06 -8.63
C THR A 271 19.52 3.28 -7.75
N ARG A 272 20.72 3.07 -8.32
CA ARG A 272 21.98 3.43 -7.64
C ARG A 272 22.01 4.90 -7.22
N SER A 273 21.39 5.78 -8.00
CA SER A 273 21.29 7.21 -7.68
C SER A 273 20.40 7.44 -6.45
N THR A 274 19.24 6.79 -6.40
CA THR A 274 18.31 6.85 -5.26
C THR A 274 19.00 6.39 -3.97
N VAL A 275 19.69 5.25 -4.02
CA VAL A 275 20.44 4.70 -2.87
C VAL A 275 21.55 5.65 -2.43
N ALA A 276 22.34 6.19 -3.37
CA ALA A 276 23.43 7.11 -3.05
C ALA A 276 22.91 8.40 -2.38
N LYS A 277 21.82 8.99 -2.90
CA LYS A 277 21.19 10.18 -2.32
C LYS A 277 20.68 9.92 -0.89
N LEU A 278 19.96 8.82 -0.71
CA LEU A 278 19.44 8.43 0.60
C LEU A 278 20.57 8.21 1.61
N THR A 279 21.57 7.40 1.23
CA THR A 279 22.71 7.07 2.11
C THR A 279 23.48 8.32 2.50
N ALA A 280 23.80 9.19 1.53
CA ALA A 280 24.51 10.44 1.80
C ALA A 280 23.71 11.36 2.73
N PHE A 281 22.40 11.48 2.50
CA PHE A 281 21.52 12.29 3.35
C PHE A 281 21.50 11.78 4.80
N LEU A 282 21.34 10.47 5.01
CA LEU A 282 21.32 9.88 6.34
C LEU A 282 22.68 10.07 7.05
N GLN A 283 23.79 9.81 6.37
CA GLN A 283 25.14 9.97 6.91
C GLN A 283 25.45 11.42 7.29
N LEU A 284 25.13 12.39 6.42
CA LEU A 284 25.36 13.82 6.68
C LEU A 284 24.52 14.35 7.86
N ASN A 285 23.42 13.68 8.19
CA ASN A 285 22.58 14.00 9.34
C ASN A 285 22.95 13.19 10.60
N GLY A 286 24.04 12.42 10.58
CA GLY A 286 24.49 11.61 11.72
C GLY A 286 23.60 10.41 12.01
N VAL A 287 22.77 9.98 11.05
CA VAL A 287 21.95 8.77 11.16
C VAL A 287 22.82 7.58 10.77
N VAL A 288 23.27 6.82 11.77
CA VAL A 288 24.00 5.56 11.56
C VAL A 288 22.99 4.45 11.35
N VAL A 289 23.07 3.82 10.18
CA VAL A 289 22.30 2.63 9.80
C VAL A 289 23.11 1.39 10.14
#